data_AF-A0A7Y8WVS7-F1
#
_entry.id   AF-A0A7Y8WVS7-F1
#
_cell.length_a   1.000
_cell.length_b   1.000
_cell.length_c   1.000
_cell.angle_alpha   90.00
_cell.angle_beta   90.00
_cell.angle_gamma   90.00
#
_symmetry.space_group_name_H-M   'P 1'
#
loop_
_entity.id
_entity.type
_entity.pdbx_description
1 polymer ?
#
loop_
_entity_poly.entity_id
_entity_poly.type
_entity_poly.pdbx_seq_one_letter_code
_entity_poly.pdbx_strand_id
1 'polypeptide(L)'
;MTGIPAPRSEPQPPLSAADGLRAHSAALLDHARRLRAGAAALDWKGPGAEAFRWRVQDLADRCTAAAGGLARCADQLDAAARTRRTRR
;
A
#
# COMPACT_ATOMS: atom_id res chain seq x y z
N MET A 1 -11.48 30.26 -19.47
CA MET A 1 -11.17 30.59 -18.06
C MET A 1 -10.56 29.36 -17.41
N THR A 2 -9.24 29.42 -17.17
CA THR A 2 -8.39 28.55 -16.32
C THR A 2 -8.56 27.03 -16.42
N GLY A 3 -7.75 26.41 -17.29
CA GLY A 3 -7.41 24.99 -17.20
C GLY A 3 -6.61 24.72 -15.94
N ILE A 4 -7.06 23.74 -15.16
CA ILE A 4 -6.40 23.28 -13.92
C ILE A 4 -5.02 22.74 -14.32
N PRO A 5 -3.91 23.29 -13.81
CA PRO A 5 -2.60 22.71 -14.08
C PRO A 5 -2.53 21.34 -13.39
N ALA A 6 -2.16 20.31 -14.14
CA ALA A 6 -1.91 18.98 -13.61
C ALA A 6 -0.89 19.07 -12.47
N PRO A 7 -1.07 18.34 -11.35
CA PRO A 7 -0.09 18.31 -10.28
C PRO A 7 1.24 17.84 -10.87
N ARG A 8 2.22 18.76 -10.88
CA ARG A 8 3.60 18.44 -11.25
C ARG A 8 4.10 17.46 -10.18
N SER A 9 4.22 16.19 -10.55
CA SER A 9 5.05 15.26 -9.79
C SER A 9 6.47 15.78 -9.96
N GLU A 10 6.97 16.48 -8.94
CA GLU A 10 8.37 16.84 -8.88
C GLU A 10 9.20 15.56 -9.03
N PRO A 11 10.31 15.59 -9.78
CA PRO A 11 11.21 14.45 -9.85
C PRO A 11 11.81 14.28 -8.45
N GLN A 12 11.17 13.45 -7.64
CA GLN A 12 11.73 13.01 -6.38
C GLN A 12 13.09 12.39 -6.71
N PRO A 13 14.14 12.65 -5.90
CA PRO A 13 15.40 11.93 -6.05
C PRO A 13 15.07 10.45 -6.11
N PRO A 14 15.72 9.66 -6.99
CA PRO A 14 15.34 8.28 -7.20
C PRO A 14 15.48 7.53 -5.88
N LEU A 15 14.35 7.37 -5.17
CA LEU A 15 14.24 6.43 -4.08
C LEU A 15 14.71 5.10 -4.63
N SER A 16 15.53 4.38 -3.86
CA SER A 16 15.93 3.05 -4.30
C SER A 16 14.66 2.26 -4.62
N ALA A 17 14.68 1.39 -5.62
CA ALA A 17 13.51 0.61 -5.97
C ALA A 17 12.94 -0.15 -4.73
N ALA A 18 13.81 -0.52 -3.78
CA ALA A 18 13.40 -1.07 -2.49
C ALA A 18 12.61 -0.07 -1.63
N ASP A 19 13.04 1.19 -1.53
CA ASP A 19 12.32 2.23 -0.78
C ASP A 19 10.98 2.58 -1.40
N GLY A 20 10.89 2.60 -2.74
CA GLY A 20 9.61 2.76 -3.45
C GLY A 20 8.63 1.63 -3.13
N LEU A 21 9.10 0.37 -3.15
CA LEU A 21 8.27 -0.78 -2.79
C LEU A 21 7.83 -0.75 -1.31
N ARG A 22 8.70 -0.30 -0.40
CA ARG A 22 8.35 -0.11 1.01
C ARG A 22 7.30 0.96 1.21
N ALA A 23 7.43 2.09 0.51
CA ALA A 23 6.44 3.16 0.55
C ALA A 23 5.06 2.67 0.07
N HIS A 24 5.02 1.91 -1.03
CA HIS A 24 3.77 1.30 -1.52
C HIS A 24 3.20 0.25 -0.56
N SER A 25 4.06 -0.58 0.04
CA SER A 25 3.66 -1.54 1.08
C SER A 25 3.02 -0.82 2.27
N ALA A 26 3.65 0.24 2.78
CA ALA A 26 3.14 1.05 3.88
C ALA A 26 1.80 1.72 3.53
N ALA A 27 1.67 2.27 2.33
CA ALA A 27 0.44 2.89 1.86
C ALA A 27 -0.73 1.88 1.78
N LEU A 28 -0.48 0.65 1.32
CA LEU A 28 -1.49 -0.42 1.30
C LEU A 28 -1.91 -0.85 2.70
N LEU A 29 -0.97 -0.93 3.65
CA LEU A 29 -1.29 -1.24 5.05
C LEU A 29 -2.13 -0.13 5.69
N ASP A 30 -1.81 1.14 5.43
CA ASP A 30 -2.62 2.27 5.89
C ASP A 30 -4.03 2.21 5.29
N HIS A 31 -4.14 1.92 3.99
CA HIS A 31 -5.43 1.77 3.33
C HIS A 31 -6.27 0.63 3.94
N ALA A 32 -5.67 -0.54 4.19
CA ALA A 32 -6.32 -1.67 4.84
C ALA A 32 -6.82 -1.32 6.26
N ARG A 33 -6.04 -0.55 7.02
CA ARG A 33 -6.45 -0.06 8.36
C ARG A 33 -7.62 0.91 8.28
N ARG A 34 -7.58 1.87 7.35
CA ARG A 34 -8.66 2.83 7.13
C ARG A 34 -9.96 2.14 6.70
N LEU A 35 -9.88 1.14 5.83
CA LEU A 35 -11.02 0.33 5.41
C LEU A 35 -11.69 -0.34 6.62
N ARG A 36 -10.92 -1.03 7.46
CA ARG A 36 -11.43 -1.69 8.66
C ARG A 36 -12.02 -0.69 9.66
N ALA A 37 -11.33 0.42 9.90
CA ALA A 37 -11.80 1.47 10.80
C ALA A 37 -13.11 2.11 10.29
N GLY A 38 -13.21 2.41 9.00
CA GLY A 38 -14.41 2.95 8.38
C GLY A 38 -15.61 2.01 8.46
N ALA A 39 -15.40 0.71 8.19
CA ALA A 39 -16.46 -0.29 8.32
C ALA A 39 -16.88 -0.54 9.78
N ALA A 40 -15.96 -0.40 10.74
CA ALA A 40 -16.28 -0.49 12.16
C ALA A 40 -17.05 0.74 12.65
N ALA A 41 -16.68 1.94 12.19
CA ALA A 41 -17.35 3.20 12.52
C ALA A 41 -18.76 3.31 11.90
N LEU A 42 -19.05 2.52 10.87
CA LEU A 42 -20.38 2.46 10.29
C LEU A 42 -21.35 1.75 11.26
N ASP A 43 -22.17 2.54 11.95
CA ASP A 43 -23.24 2.03 12.82
C ASP A 43 -24.46 1.49 12.04
N TRP A 44 -24.24 1.12 10.77
CA TRP A 44 -25.26 0.52 9.95
C TRP A 44 -25.58 -0.90 10.45
N LYS A 45 -26.86 -1.12 10.78
CA LYS A 45 -27.45 -2.41 11.14
C LYS A 45 -28.47 -2.82 10.07
N GLY A 46 -28.49 -4.11 9.73
CA GLY A 46 -29.44 -4.67 8.78
C GLY A 46 -28.85 -5.84 7.96
N PRO A 47 -29.66 -6.47 7.09
CA PRO A 47 -29.29 -7.69 6.39
C PRO A 47 -28.05 -7.56 5.51
N GLY A 48 -27.77 -6.35 4.99
CA GLY A 48 -26.60 -6.07 4.17
C GLY A 48 -25.33 -5.71 4.95
N ALA A 49 -25.45 -5.40 6.25
CA ALA A 49 -24.34 -4.85 7.02
C ALA A 49 -23.23 -5.87 7.26
N GLU A 50 -23.59 -7.14 7.53
CA GLU A 50 -22.61 -8.21 7.73
C GLU A 50 -21.89 -8.57 6.43
N ALA A 51 -22.64 -8.71 5.33
CA ALA A 51 -22.07 -8.95 4.00
C ALA A 51 -21.12 -7.82 3.57
N PHE A 52 -21.47 -6.57 3.89
CA PHE A 52 -20.60 -5.42 3.67
C PHE A 52 -19.32 -5.51 4.51
N ARG A 53 -19.42 -5.75 5.83
CA ARG A 53 -18.25 -5.90 6.71
C ARG A 53 -17.33 -7.03 6.22
N TRP A 54 -17.89 -8.15 5.77
CA TRP A 54 -17.12 -9.26 5.20
C TRP A 54 -16.37 -8.86 3.93
N ARG A 55 -17.02 -8.16 2.98
CA ARG A 55 -16.36 -7.67 1.76
C ARG A 55 -15.26 -6.66 2.05
N VAL A 56 -15.46 -5.77 3.02
CA VAL A 56 -14.41 -4.83 3.44
C VAL A 56 -13.23 -5.56 4.06
N GLN A 57 -13.49 -6.58 4.87
CA GLN A 57 -12.44 -7.40 5.48
C GLN A 57 -11.62 -8.14 4.41
N ASP A 58 -12.28 -8.82 3.47
CA ASP A 58 -11.63 -9.50 2.34
C ASP A 58 -10.76 -8.54 1.51
N LEU A 59 -11.25 -7.33 1.22
CA LEU A 59 -10.46 -6.30 0.53
C LEU A 59 -9.23 -5.88 1.36
N ALA A 60 -9.41 -5.61 2.65
CA ALA A 60 -8.33 -5.22 3.53
C ALA A 60 -7.26 -6.32 3.68
N ASP A 61 -7.66 -7.59 3.65
CA ASP A 61 -6.76 -8.74 3.69
C ASP A 61 -5.96 -8.86 2.39
N ARG A 62 -6.57 -8.64 1.23
CA ARG A 62 -5.85 -8.56 -0.05
C ARG A 62 -4.84 -7.42 -0.09
N CYS A 63 -5.20 -6.25 0.42
CA CYS A 63 -4.25 -5.13 0.56
C CYS A 63 -3.07 -5.51 1.46
N THR A 64 -3.33 -6.19 2.57
CA THR A 64 -2.30 -6.65 3.50
C THR A 64 -1.37 -7.69 2.84
N ALA A 65 -1.94 -8.64 2.11
CA ALA A 65 -1.16 -9.66 1.38
C ALA A 65 -0.28 -9.04 0.28
N ALA A 66 -0.83 -8.10 -0.49
CA ALA A 66 -0.09 -7.35 -1.50
C ALA A 66 1.05 -6.53 -0.87
N ALA A 67 0.80 -5.85 0.24
CA ALA A 67 1.82 -5.12 0.98
C ALA A 67 2.97 -6.04 1.45
N GLY A 68 2.64 -7.23 1.95
CA GLY A 68 3.65 -8.23 2.32
C GLY A 68 4.45 -8.76 1.13
N GLY A 69 3.84 -8.87 -0.06
CA GLY A 69 4.55 -9.16 -1.31
C GLY A 69 5.56 -8.09 -1.67
N LEU A 70 5.14 -6.82 -1.65
CA LEU A 70 6.01 -5.68 -1.96
C LEU A 70 7.18 -5.54 -0.98
N ALA A 71 6.94 -5.72 0.33
CA ALA A 71 7.98 -5.69 1.34
C ALA A 71 9.04 -6.78 1.10
N ARG A 72 8.61 -8.01 0.81
CA ARG A 72 9.54 -9.11 0.47
C ARG A 72 10.35 -8.81 -0.79
N CYS A 73 9.76 -8.19 -1.80
CA CYS A 73 10.48 -7.77 -3.01
C CYS A 73 11.52 -6.68 -2.69
N ALA A 74 11.20 -5.73 -1.82
CA ALA A 74 12.14 -4.71 -1.36
C ALA A 74 13.36 -5.34 -0.64
N ASP A 75 13.12 -6.30 0.24
CA ASP A 75 14.20 -7.00 0.96
C ASP A 75 15.12 -7.79 0.03
N GLN A 76 14.55 -8.42 -1.02
CA GLN A 76 15.32 -9.11 -2.04
C GLN A 76 16.18 -8.14 -2.87
N LEU A 77 15.66 -6.95 -3.20
CA LEU A 77 16.43 -5.92 -3.91
C LEU A 77 17.61 -5.43 -3.08
N ASP A 78 17.42 -5.19 -1.79
CA ASP A 78 18.49 -4.78 -0.88
C ASP A 78 19.54 -5.87 -0.68
N ALA A 79 19.11 -7.14 -0.58
CA ALA A 79 20.03 -8.27 -0.55
C ALA A 79 20.87 -8.35 -1.84
N ALA A 80 20.23 -8.22 -3.00
CA ALA A 80 20.91 -8.25 -4.29
C ALA A 80 21.87 -7.06 -4.50
N ALA A 81 21.52 -5.87 -3.99
CA ALA A 81 22.38 -4.69 -4.03
C ALA A 81 23.63 -4.88 -3.14
N ARG A 82 23.47 -5.42 -1.92
CA ARG A 82 24.59 -5.73 -1.02
C ARG A 82 25.57 -6.73 -1.63
N THR A 83 25.07 -7.84 -2.18
CA THR A 83 25.91 -8.85 -2.85
C THR A 83 26.68 -8.29 -4.05
N ARG A 84 26.08 -7.35 -4.80
CA ARG A 84 26.79 -6.67 -5.91
C ARG A 84 27.90 -5.75 -5.41
N ARG A 85 27.69 -5.08 -4.27
CA ARG A 85 28.68 -4.18 -3.67
C ARG A 85 29.89 -4.93 -3.11
N THR A 86 29.71 -6.12 -2.56
CA THR A 86 30.82 -6.94 -2.03
C THR A 86 31.64 -7.65 -3.10
N ARG A 87 31.14 -7.72 -4.34
CA ARG A 87 31.84 -8.31 -5.49
C ARG A 87 32.66 -7.29 -6.30
N ARG A 88 32.54 -6.00 -5.99
CA ARG A 88 33.34 -4.91 -6.57
C ARG A 88 34.50 -4.58 -5.63
#